data_AF-A0A3N2QUS5-F1
#
_entry.id   AF-A0A3N2QUS5-F1
#
_cell.length_a   1.000
_cell.length_b   1.000
_cell.length_c   1.000
_cell.angle_alpha   90.00
_cell.angle_beta   90.00
_cell.angle_gamma   90.00
#
_symmetry.space_group_name_H-M   'P 1'
#
loop_
_entity.id
_entity.type
_entity.pdbx_description
1 polymer ?
#
loop_
_entity_poly.entity_id
_entity_poly.type
_entity_poly.pdbx_seq_one_letter_code
_entity_poly.pdbx_strand_id
1 'polypeptide(L)'
;MREPGEIGTMAELRREIDALDRELVARLAARARLIDRATELKPGEGMPARITSRVEEVVANVRAEAAATGWDPALAEAMWRQMIEWSIAREEAVLGPGEEQ
;
A
#
# COMPACT_ATOMS: atom_id res chain seq x y z
N MET A 1 13.12 -13.19 10.90
CA MET A 1 12.32 -12.94 12.12
C MET A 1 12.43 -14.17 12.99
N ARG A 2 12.60 -14.01 14.30
CA ARG A 2 12.54 -15.16 15.21
C ARG A 2 11.11 -15.67 15.33
N GLU A 3 10.95 -16.96 15.57
CA GLU A 3 9.64 -17.53 15.89
C GLU A 3 9.09 -16.81 17.14
N PRO A 4 7.86 -16.25 17.10
CA PRO A 4 7.36 -15.45 18.22
C PRO A 4 7.36 -16.20 19.56
N GLY A 5 7.15 -17.52 19.54
CA GLY A 5 7.17 -18.37 20.73
C GLY A 5 8.54 -18.55 21.39
N GLU A 6 9.63 -18.20 20.69
CA GLU A 6 11.01 -18.31 21.21
C GLU A 6 11.52 -17.00 21.82
N ILE A 7 10.72 -15.94 21.79
CA ILE A 7 11.10 -14.61 22.29
C ILE A 7 10.81 -14.53 23.80
N GLY A 8 11.87 -14.56 24.61
CA GLY A 8 11.75 -14.67 26.07
C GLY A 8 11.43 -13.37 26.80
N THR A 9 11.59 -12.21 26.16
CA THR A 9 11.39 -10.91 26.82
C THR A 9 10.69 -9.88 25.93
N MET A 10 9.97 -8.93 26.56
CA MET A 10 9.38 -7.80 25.85
C MET A 10 10.42 -6.91 25.14
N ALA A 11 11.63 -6.82 25.69
CA ALA A 11 12.72 -6.06 25.07
C ALA A 11 13.24 -6.73 23.79
N GLU A 12 13.23 -8.05 23.72
CA GLU A 12 13.53 -8.80 22.50
C GLU A 12 12.38 -8.71 21.50
N LEU A 13 11.14 -8.84 21.96
CA LEU A 13 9.95 -8.77 21.11
C LEU A 13 9.85 -7.42 20.40
N ARG A 14 10.03 -6.32 21.13
CA ARG A 14 10.02 -4.97 20.56
C ARG A 14 11.12 -4.79 19.51
N ARG A 15 12.31 -5.34 19.73
CA ARG A 15 13.39 -5.28 18.74
C ARG A 15 13.05 -6.03 17.45
N GLU A 16 12.35 -7.16 17.54
CA GLU A 16 11.88 -7.88 16.34
C GLU A 16 10.78 -7.09 15.62
N ILE A 17 9.83 -6.50 16.34
CA ILE A 17 8.77 -5.64 15.77
C ILE A 17 9.39 -4.44 15.08
N ASP A 18 10.29 -3.71 15.74
CA ASP A 18 10.97 -2.54 15.17
C ASP A 18 11.76 -2.91 13.90
N ALA A 19 12.30 -4.13 13.84
CA ALA A 19 12.99 -4.62 12.65
C ALA A 19 12.01 -4.88 11.50
N LEU A 20 10.89 -5.56 11.78
CA LEU A 20 9.82 -5.79 10.80
C LEU A 20 9.23 -4.46 10.30
N ASP A 21 8.98 -3.50 11.18
CA ASP A 21 8.42 -2.19 10.81
C ASP A 21 9.35 -1.44 9.85
N ARG A 22 10.67 -1.52 10.04
CA ARG A 22 11.64 -0.97 9.08
C ARG A 22 11.55 -1.63 7.71
N GLU A 23 11.35 -2.95 7.67
CA GLU A 23 11.15 -3.67 6.42
C GLU A 23 9.83 -3.26 5.75
N LEU A 24 8.74 -3.15 6.50
CA LEU A 24 7.45 -2.68 6.00
C LEU A 24 7.56 -1.27 5.39
N VAL A 25 8.19 -0.33 6.11
CA VAL A 25 8.43 1.03 5.59
C VAL A 25 9.25 1.00 4.30
N ALA A 26 10.30 0.17 4.22
CA ALA A 26 11.10 0.05 3.01
C ALA A 26 10.29 -0.51 1.82
N ARG A 27 9.40 -1.48 2.06
CA ARG A 27 8.50 -2.03 1.03
C ARG A 27 7.46 -1.01 0.59
N LEU A 28 6.88 -0.25 1.51
CA LEU A 28 5.92 0.81 1.19
C LEU A 28 6.59 1.94 0.39
N ALA A 29 7.83 2.31 0.72
CA ALA A 29 8.61 3.26 -0.07
C ALA A 29 8.89 2.74 -1.49
N ALA A 30 9.17 1.43 -1.65
CA ALA A 30 9.32 0.82 -2.97
C ALA A 30 8.00 0.85 -3.77
N ARG A 31 6.87 0.55 -3.11
CA ARG A 31 5.53 0.68 -3.71
C ARG A 31 5.27 2.11 -4.18
N ALA A 32 5.60 3.12 -3.38
CA ALA A 32 5.42 4.52 -3.74
C ALA A 32 6.22 4.88 -5.01
N ARG A 33 7.47 4.42 -5.15
CA ARG A 33 8.27 4.65 -6.36
C ARG A 33 7.67 4.03 -7.63
N LEU A 34 6.99 2.88 -7.51
CA LEU A 34 6.28 2.27 -8.64
C LEU A 34 5.08 3.11 -9.05
N ILE A 35 4.37 3.70 -8.08
CA ILE A 35 3.26 4.60 -8.34
C ILE A 35 3.76 5.89 -9.01
N ASP A 36 4.87 6.46 -8.54
CA ASP A 36 5.50 7.62 -9.18
C ASP A 36 5.81 7.35 -10.66
N ARG A 37 6.33 6.15 -10.95
CA ARG A 37 6.56 5.73 -12.33
C ARG A 37 5.26 5.60 -13.12
N ALA A 38 4.17 5.14 -12.51
CA ALA A 38 2.88 5.12 -13.17
C ALA A 38 2.37 6.54 -13.47
N THR A 39 2.58 7.50 -12.57
CA THR A 39 2.26 8.93 -12.80
C THR A 39 2.98 9.47 -14.02
N GLU A 40 4.26 9.13 -14.22
CA GLU A 40 5.04 9.55 -15.39
C GLU A 40 4.54 8.93 -16.71
N LEU A 41 3.98 7.72 -16.66
CA LEU A 41 3.49 6.98 -17.83
C LEU A 41 2.08 7.41 -18.26
N LYS A 42 1.21 7.72 -17.30
CA LYS A 42 -0.21 8.05 -17.50
C LYS A 42 -0.48 9.09 -18.60
N PRO A 43 0.25 10.22 -18.71
CA PRO A 43 0.03 11.19 -19.79
C PRO A 43 0.24 10.60 -21.18
N GLY A 44 1.26 9.75 -21.35
CA GLY A 44 1.55 9.09 -22.62
C GLY A 44 0.50 8.05 -23.01
N GLU A 45 -0.19 7.48 -22.02
CA GLU A 45 -1.25 6.48 -22.20
C GLU A 45 -2.66 7.11 -22.16
N GLY A 46 -2.78 8.43 -21.99
CA GLY A 46 -4.07 9.11 -21.88
C GLY A 46 -4.89 8.69 -20.65
N MET A 47 -4.23 8.26 -19.58
CA MET A 47 -4.89 7.73 -18.38
C MET A 47 -5.02 8.80 -17.28
N PRO A 48 -6.18 8.87 -16.59
CA PRO A 48 -6.36 9.79 -15.45
C PRO A 48 -5.61 9.32 -14.19
N ALA A 49 -5.46 10.23 -13.22
CA ALA A 49 -4.91 9.92 -11.91
C ALA A 49 -5.72 8.83 -11.20
N ARG A 50 -7.05 8.94 -11.18
CA ARG A 50 -7.95 7.93 -10.62
C ARG A 50 -8.56 7.07 -11.71
N ILE A 51 -8.44 5.75 -11.54
CA ILE A 51 -9.18 4.74 -12.32
C ILE A 51 -9.91 3.85 -11.32
N THR A 52 -11.21 4.07 -11.10
CA THR A 52 -12.00 3.44 -10.02
C THR A 52 -11.96 1.91 -10.10
N SER A 53 -12.08 1.33 -11.30
CA SER A 53 -11.98 -0.12 -11.49
C SER A 53 -10.64 -0.68 -11.02
N ARG A 54 -9.53 0.05 -11.25
CA ARG A 54 -8.20 -0.35 -10.81
C ARG A 54 -8.05 -0.25 -9.29
N VAL A 55 -8.64 0.76 -8.65
CA VAL A 55 -8.66 0.91 -7.19
C VAL A 55 -9.34 -0.30 -6.55
N GLU A 56 -10.55 -0.65 -7.03
CA GLU A 56 -11.30 -1.79 -6.48
C GLU A 56 -10.60 -3.13 -6.73
N GLU A 57 -9.94 -3.30 -7.88
CA GLU A 57 -9.13 -4.48 -8.15
C GLU A 57 -7.96 -4.62 -7.17
N VAL A 58 -7.23 -3.53 -6.88
CA VAL A 58 -6.14 -3.54 -5.89
C VAL A 58 -6.66 -3.90 -4.51
N VAL A 59 -7.79 -3.32 -4.09
CA VAL A 59 -8.41 -3.60 -2.80
C VAL A 59 -8.84 -5.07 -2.72
N ALA A 60 -9.48 -5.62 -3.76
CA ALA A 60 -9.90 -7.01 -3.80
C ALA A 60 -8.71 -7.97 -3.67
N ASN A 61 -7.61 -7.70 -4.39
CA ASN A 61 -6.40 -8.50 -4.32
C ASN A 61 -5.79 -8.52 -2.90
N VAL A 62 -5.74 -7.36 -2.25
CA VAL A 62 -5.20 -7.23 -0.88
C VAL A 62 -6.07 -7.94 0.14
N ARG A 63 -7.40 -7.85 0.00
CA ARG A 63 -8.33 -8.57 0.88
C ARG A 63 -8.16 -10.09 0.75
N ALA A 64 -7.99 -10.59 -0.48
CA ALA A 64 -7.76 -12.00 -0.73
C ALA A 64 -6.43 -12.47 -0.11
N GLU A 65 -5.36 -11.69 -0.27
CA GLU A 65 -4.05 -11.99 0.32
C GLU A 65 -4.08 -11.96 1.85
N ALA A 66 -4.76 -10.98 2.44
CA ALA A 66 -4.94 -10.89 3.89
C ALA A 66 -5.65 -12.12 4.44
N ALA A 67 -6.76 -12.54 3.79
CA ALA A 67 -7.47 -13.74 4.17
C ALA A 67 -6.59 -15.00 4.08
N ALA A 68 -5.79 -15.14 3.03
CA ALA A 68 -4.91 -16.28 2.82
C ALA A 68 -3.76 -16.37 3.84
N THR A 69 -3.32 -15.23 4.36
CA THR A 69 -2.21 -15.12 5.32
C THR A 69 -2.66 -15.05 6.78
N GLY A 70 -3.96 -15.13 7.05
CA GLY A 70 -4.52 -15.05 8.39
C GLY A 70 -4.57 -13.62 8.96
N TRP A 71 -4.43 -12.61 8.11
CA TRP A 71 -4.61 -11.21 8.47
C TRP A 71 -6.06 -10.76 8.25
N ASP A 72 -6.50 -9.73 8.96
CA ASP A 72 -7.88 -9.22 8.86
C ASP A 72 -8.10 -8.51 7.51
N PRO A 73 -8.97 -9.02 6.62
CA PRO A 73 -9.22 -8.41 5.32
C PRO A 73 -9.86 -7.02 5.41
N ALA A 74 -10.59 -6.71 6.48
CA ALA A 74 -11.20 -5.39 6.67
C ALA A 74 -10.13 -4.35 7.05
N LEU A 75 -9.20 -4.73 7.93
CA LEU A 75 -8.08 -3.88 8.29
C LEU A 75 -7.16 -3.63 7.09
N ALA A 76 -6.86 -4.69 6.33
CA ALA A 76 -6.03 -4.59 5.14
C ALA A 76 -6.64 -3.64 4.10
N GLU A 77 -7.94 -3.75 3.84
CA GLU A 77 -8.67 -2.84 2.97
C GLU A 77 -8.57 -1.38 3.45
N ALA A 78 -8.84 -1.12 4.72
CA ALA A 78 -8.82 0.23 5.27
C ALA A 78 -7.44 0.90 5.08
N MET A 79 -6.36 0.16 5.37
CA MET A 79 -4.99 0.64 5.16
C MET A 79 -4.68 0.91 3.69
N TRP A 80 -5.11 0.02 2.79
CA TRP A 80 -4.85 0.20 1.36
C TRP A 80 -5.62 1.36 0.76
N ARG A 81 -6.89 1.54 1.13
CA ARG A 81 -7.68 2.70 0.69
C ARG A 81 -7.00 3.99 1.10
N GLN A 82 -6.55 4.12 2.36
CA GLN A 82 -5.84 5.32 2.80
C GLN A 82 -4.56 5.60 1.99
N MET A 83 -3.77 4.57 1.69
CA MET A 83 -2.57 4.72 0.87
C MET A 83 -2.89 5.10 -0.58
N ILE A 84 -3.94 4.52 -1.16
CA ILE A 84 -4.38 4.81 -2.53
C ILE A 84 -4.86 6.26 -2.64
N GLU A 85 -5.71 6.71 -1.71
CA GLU A 85 -6.21 8.09 -1.69
C GLU A 85 -5.06 9.10 -1.56
N TRP A 86 -4.09 8.82 -0.68
CA TRP A 86 -2.89 9.66 -0.56
C TRP A 86 -2.09 9.70 -1.88
N SER A 87 -1.95 8.57 -2.57
CA SER A 87 -1.28 8.52 -3.87
C SER A 87 -2.02 9.31 -4.94
N ILE A 88 -3.34 9.14 -5.07
CA ILE A 88 -4.17 9.85 -6.05
C ILE A 88 -4.06 11.37 -5.84
N ALA A 89 -4.17 11.85 -4.60
CA ALA A 89 -4.05 13.28 -4.29
C ALA A 89 -2.68 13.86 -4.71
N ARG A 90 -1.61 13.08 -4.55
CA ARG A 90 -0.26 13.48 -5.01
C ARG A 90 -0.15 13.47 -6.53
N GLU A 91 -0.79 12.52 -7.20
CA GLU A 91 -0.82 12.44 -8.67
C GLU A 91 -1.60 13.60 -9.29
N GLU A 92 -2.76 13.94 -8.74
CA GLU A 92 -3.59 15.07 -9.20
C GLU A 92 -2.85 16.41 -9.09
N ALA A 93 -1.97 16.57 -8.10
CA ALA A 93 -1.10 17.76 -8.01
C ALA A 93 -0.11 17.87 -9.18
N VAL A 94 0.23 16.75 -9.84
CA VAL A 94 1.17 16.68 -10.97
C VAL A 94 0.43 16.70 -12.32
N LEU A 95 -0.69 15.98 -12.42
CA LEU A 95 -1.47 15.79 -13.64
C LEU A 95 -2.59 16.82 -13.83
N GLY A 96 -2.95 17.57 -12.77
CA GLY A 96 -4.19 18.34 -12.68
C GLY A 96 -5.35 17.46 -12.17
N PRO A 97 -6.43 18.05 -11.63
CA PRO A 97 -7.61 17.29 -11.23
C PRO A 97 -8.16 16.56 -12.46
N GLY A 98 -8.24 15.23 -12.39
CA GLY A 98 -8.92 14.46 -13.42
C GLY A 98 -10.41 14.79 -13.34
N GLU A 99 -11.03 15.16 -14.47
CA GLU A 99 -12.48 15.32 -14.51
C GLU A 99 -13.12 13.97 -14.12
N GLU A 100 -13.83 13.97 -12.98
CA GLU A 100 -14.69 12.86 -12.57
C GLU A 100 -15.71 12.61 -13.68
N GLN A 101 -15.61 11.48 -14.36
CA GLN A 101 -16.64 10.95 -15.25
C GLN A 101 -17.20 9.66 -14.65
#